data_AF-A0A387FR33-F1
#
_entry.id   AF-A0A387FR33-F1
#
_cell.length_a   1.000
_cell.length_b   1.000
_cell.length_c   1.000
_cell.angle_alpha   90.00
_cell.angle_beta   90.00
_cell.angle_gamma   90.00
#
_symmetry.space_group_name_H-M   'P 1'
#
loop_
_entity.id
_entity.type
_entity.pdbx_description
1 polymer ?
#
loop_
_entity_poly.entity_id
_entity_poly.type
_entity_poly.pdbx_seq_one_letter_code
_entity_poly.pdbx_strand_id
1 'polypeptide(L)'
;MLPLFDMMMQAQNGAATEAMAKQFNLAQEQATKAMAALMPAFSSGFKRSATNPYNFMGVMQDIASGSYAKYFEDMSKAFTPEGIADGNTVLARLFGSKEVSRAIAAQAAQMTGIGQEIYKRMLPVMADTLMGGLFKETSGQMPQMANPFLNTAMGEMMQSWLQTIGFAPKERPTPQASVFDNPFTQAMELMFGTQPVEHKKPAPAANPFLDNPFAKAFQDMMRNFPMPAEPPKEEPKAKPAIPGVDMAAYTEMFNAMFDSGLEVQKSYQKNMEAIFDSYMQSEGKLAPKQK
;
A
#
# COMPACT_ATOMS: atom_id res chain seq x y z
N MET A 1 -1.67 -3.66 -1.42
CA MET A 1 -1.34 -3.15 -0.08
C MET A 1 0.12 -3.45 0.19
N LEU A 2 1.01 -2.53 -0.19
CA LEU A 2 2.41 -2.59 0.22
C LEU A 2 2.41 -2.38 1.74
N PRO A 3 2.86 -3.38 2.52
CA PRO A 3 2.49 -3.52 3.91
C PRO A 3 3.36 -2.59 4.77
N LEU A 4 2.87 -2.27 5.96
CA LEU A 4 3.60 -1.85 7.17
C LEU A 4 5.13 -2.01 7.17
N PHE A 5 5.63 -3.13 6.65
CA PHE A 5 7.04 -3.47 6.60
C PHE A 5 7.86 -2.54 5.68
N ASP A 6 7.36 -2.13 4.51
CA ASP A 6 8.09 -1.17 3.64
C ASP A 6 8.19 0.19 4.33
N MET A 7 7.12 0.61 5.00
CA MET A 7 7.12 1.82 5.81
C MET A 7 8.07 1.69 7.02
N MET A 8 8.19 0.50 7.62
CA MET A 8 9.13 0.22 8.71
C MET A 8 10.59 0.16 8.24
N MET A 9 10.84 -0.42 7.06
CA MET A 9 12.18 -0.54 6.48
C MET A 9 12.70 0.85 6.05
N GLN A 10 11.80 1.73 5.60
CA GLN A 10 12.11 3.15 5.39
C GLN A 10 12.17 3.96 6.71
N ALA A 11 11.28 3.72 7.69
CA ALA A 11 11.19 4.51 8.91
C ALA A 11 12.33 4.29 9.91
N GLN A 12 12.87 3.06 10.00
CA GLN A 12 14.09 2.79 10.77
C GLN A 12 15.37 2.94 9.93
N ASN A 13 15.28 3.49 8.71
CA ASN A 13 16.42 3.88 7.87
C ASN A 13 17.50 2.79 7.72
N GLY A 14 17.09 1.53 7.59
CA GLY A 14 18.02 0.39 7.50
C GLY A 14 18.81 0.05 8.79
N ALA A 15 18.59 0.74 9.91
CA ALA A 15 19.25 0.46 11.18
C ALA A 15 18.92 -0.94 11.71
N ALA A 16 17.68 -1.40 11.53
CA ALA A 16 17.29 -2.77 11.84
C ALA A 16 18.06 -3.78 10.96
N THR A 17 18.16 -3.53 9.65
CA THR A 17 18.96 -4.39 8.75
C THR A 17 20.43 -4.41 9.14
N GLU A 18 21.00 -3.26 9.50
CA GLU A 18 22.41 -3.14 9.87
C GLU A 18 22.72 -3.81 11.22
N ALA A 19 21.85 -3.66 12.22
CA ALA A 19 22.01 -4.31 13.51
C ALA A 19 21.82 -5.83 13.40
N MET A 20 20.93 -6.32 12.53
CA MET A 20 20.84 -7.75 12.20
C MET A 20 22.11 -8.24 11.50
N ALA A 21 22.61 -7.48 10.53
CA ALA A 21 23.84 -7.80 9.82
C ALA A 21 25.03 -7.92 10.79
N LYS A 22 25.19 -6.95 11.70
CA LYS A 22 26.22 -6.94 12.75
C LYS A 22 26.08 -8.12 13.71
N GLN A 23 24.88 -8.35 14.24
CA GLN A 23 24.66 -9.39 15.25
C GLN A 23 24.86 -10.81 14.70
N PHE A 24 24.47 -11.04 13.44
CA PHE A 24 24.60 -12.36 12.80
C PHE A 24 25.86 -12.51 11.96
N ASN A 25 26.74 -11.50 11.95
CA ASN A 25 27.94 -11.45 11.12
C ASN A 25 27.64 -11.72 9.64
N LEU A 26 26.57 -11.12 9.14
CA LEU A 26 26.11 -11.23 7.75
C LEU A 26 26.47 -9.95 6.98
N ALA A 27 26.66 -10.08 5.67
CA ALA A 27 26.65 -8.92 4.80
C ALA A 27 25.26 -8.25 4.82
N GLN A 28 25.19 -6.93 4.67
CA GLN A 28 23.91 -6.20 4.67
C GLN A 28 22.92 -6.77 3.62
N GLU A 29 23.41 -7.12 2.44
CA GLU A 29 22.61 -7.76 1.39
C GLU A 29 22.08 -9.14 1.82
N GLN A 30 22.88 -9.93 2.54
CA GLN A 30 22.46 -11.22 3.08
C GLN A 30 21.42 -11.04 4.18
N ALA A 31 21.56 -10.05 5.06
CA ALA A 31 20.56 -9.73 6.07
C ALA A 31 19.22 -9.35 5.43
N THR A 32 19.24 -8.51 4.39
CA THR A 32 18.02 -8.16 3.62
C THR A 32 17.38 -9.40 2.99
N LYS A 33 18.17 -10.25 2.32
CA LYS A 33 17.67 -11.52 1.76
C LYS A 33 17.12 -12.45 2.83
N ALA A 34 17.76 -12.51 3.99
CA ALA A 34 17.34 -13.34 5.10
C ALA A 34 15.96 -12.93 5.62
N MET A 35 15.79 -11.64 5.89
CA MET A 35 14.51 -11.10 6.35
C MET A 35 13.42 -11.30 5.29
N ALA A 36 13.72 -11.01 4.02
CA ALA A 36 12.80 -11.23 2.91
C ALA A 36 12.34 -12.68 2.79
N ALA A 37 13.24 -13.65 2.98
CA ALA A 37 12.91 -15.07 2.93
C ALA A 37 11.97 -15.52 4.07
N LEU A 38 11.98 -14.82 5.21
CA LEU A 38 11.11 -15.14 6.34
C LEU A 38 9.74 -14.47 6.26
N MET A 39 9.58 -13.40 5.46
CA MET A 39 8.32 -12.66 5.35
C MET A 39 7.11 -13.53 4.96
N PRO A 40 7.19 -14.41 3.94
CA PRO A 40 6.04 -15.23 3.55
C PRO A 40 5.56 -16.13 4.68
N ALA A 41 6.49 -16.61 5.52
CA ALA A 41 6.19 -17.43 6.67
C ALA A 41 5.46 -16.64 7.75
N PHE A 42 5.96 -15.46 8.12
CA PHE A 42 5.31 -14.58 9.10
C PHE A 42 3.92 -14.12 8.64
N SER A 43 3.77 -13.74 7.36
CA SER A 43 2.48 -13.37 6.78
C SER A 43 1.47 -14.52 6.85
N SER A 44 1.92 -15.74 6.50
CA SER A 44 1.09 -16.95 6.59
C SER A 44 0.71 -17.29 8.03
N GLY A 45 1.65 -17.17 8.97
CA GLY A 45 1.40 -17.40 10.40
C GLY A 45 0.43 -16.39 11.00
N PHE A 46 0.57 -15.12 10.63
CA PHE A 46 -0.36 -14.07 11.03
C PHE A 46 -1.76 -14.29 10.46
N LYS A 47 -1.87 -14.61 9.16
CA LYS A 47 -3.15 -14.95 8.51
C LYS A 47 -3.83 -16.12 9.23
N ARG A 48 -3.10 -17.18 9.52
CA ARG A 48 -3.61 -18.35 10.28
C ARG A 48 -4.05 -17.96 11.68
N SER A 49 -3.28 -17.11 12.36
CA SER A 49 -3.62 -16.62 13.70
C SER A 49 -4.89 -15.78 13.68
N ALA A 50 -5.07 -14.94 12.66
CA ALA A 50 -6.28 -14.13 12.46
C ALA A 50 -7.51 -14.99 12.12
N THR A 51 -7.35 -16.14 11.45
CA THR A 51 -8.47 -17.06 11.19
C THR A 51 -8.92 -17.84 12.44
N ASN A 52 -8.13 -17.84 13.53
CA ASN A 52 -8.50 -18.51 14.78
C ASN A 52 -8.78 -17.45 15.88
N PRO A 53 -10.04 -17.31 16.34
CA PRO A 53 -10.41 -16.29 17.33
C PRO A 53 -9.59 -16.33 18.62
N TYR A 54 -9.20 -17.52 19.09
CA TYR A 54 -8.43 -17.68 20.33
C TYR A 54 -6.99 -17.18 20.17
N ASN A 55 -6.33 -17.56 19.07
CA ASN A 55 -4.97 -17.11 18.78
C ASN A 55 -4.94 -15.61 18.47
N PHE A 56 -5.90 -15.12 17.69
CA PHE A 56 -6.02 -13.70 17.37
C PHE A 56 -6.17 -12.85 18.63
N MET A 57 -7.05 -13.23 19.55
CA MET A 57 -7.24 -12.51 20.80
C MET A 57 -5.97 -12.51 21.66
N GLY A 58 -5.28 -13.65 21.77
CA GLY A 58 -4.00 -13.72 22.49
C GLY A 58 -2.90 -12.86 21.86
N VAL A 59 -2.78 -12.85 20.54
CA VAL A 59 -1.83 -11.98 19.82
C VAL A 59 -2.20 -10.51 20.03
N MET A 60 -3.48 -10.15 19.96
CA MET A 60 -3.92 -8.77 20.15
C MET A 60 -3.71 -8.28 21.59
N GLN A 61 -3.90 -9.14 22.58
CA GLN A 61 -3.59 -8.84 23.98
C GLN A 61 -2.09 -8.64 24.19
N ASP A 62 -1.25 -9.47 23.57
CA ASP A 62 0.21 -9.34 23.60
C ASP A 62 0.67 -8.02 23.00
N ILE A 63 0.14 -7.66 21.83
CA ILE A 63 0.39 -6.36 21.20
C ILE A 63 -0.04 -5.25 22.14
N ALA A 64 -1.30 -5.26 22.61
CA ALA A 64 -1.86 -4.22 23.47
C ALA A 64 -1.14 -4.08 24.82
N SER A 65 -0.46 -5.13 25.30
CA SER A 65 0.33 -5.08 26.54
C SER A 65 1.52 -4.10 26.45
N GLY A 66 1.99 -3.77 25.24
CA GLY A 66 3.17 -2.93 25.02
C GLY A 66 4.50 -3.62 25.39
N SER A 67 4.48 -4.86 25.87
CA SER A 67 5.68 -5.58 26.31
C SER A 67 6.72 -5.75 25.19
N TYR A 68 6.26 -5.79 23.93
CA TYR A 68 7.10 -5.96 22.74
C TYR A 68 7.60 -4.63 22.15
N ALA A 69 7.07 -3.49 22.59
CA ALA A 69 7.49 -2.17 22.11
C ALA A 69 8.99 -1.94 22.30
N LYS A 70 9.54 -2.44 23.42
CA LYS A 70 10.95 -2.34 23.79
C LYS A 70 11.89 -2.96 22.75
N TYR A 71 11.44 -3.99 22.03
CA TYR A 71 12.22 -4.69 21.00
C TYR A 71 12.22 -3.97 19.66
N PHE A 72 11.19 -3.17 19.39
CA PHE A 72 11.14 -2.33 18.21
C PHE A 72 11.95 -1.04 18.38
N GLU A 73 11.90 -0.42 19.57
CA GLU A 73 12.69 0.77 19.89
C GLU A 73 14.18 0.47 20.02
N ASP A 74 14.50 -0.70 20.59
CA ASP A 74 15.86 -1.15 20.81
C ASP A 74 15.99 -2.63 20.48
N MET A 75 16.41 -2.91 19.25
CA MET A 75 16.57 -4.29 18.77
C MET A 75 17.68 -5.04 19.51
N SER A 76 18.60 -4.35 20.21
CA SER A 76 19.59 -5.02 21.05
C SER A 76 18.91 -5.86 22.15
N LYS A 77 17.74 -5.41 22.63
CA LYS A 77 16.94 -6.14 23.63
C LYS A 77 16.35 -7.42 23.09
N ALA A 78 16.05 -7.49 21.79
CA ALA A 78 15.50 -8.69 21.16
C ALA A 78 16.53 -9.84 21.11
N PHE A 79 17.83 -9.52 21.18
CA PHE A 79 18.90 -10.53 21.24
C PHE A 79 19.20 -11.04 22.66
N THR A 80 18.56 -10.48 23.69
CA THR A 80 18.73 -10.95 25.07
C THR A 80 18.03 -12.30 25.28
N PRO A 81 18.39 -13.08 26.31
CA PRO A 81 17.67 -14.31 26.65
C PRO A 81 16.17 -14.11 26.87
N GLU A 82 15.79 -12.96 27.43
CA GLU A 82 14.39 -12.56 27.63
C GLU A 82 13.70 -12.29 26.29
N GLY A 83 14.31 -11.48 25.41
CA GLY A 83 13.81 -11.25 24.05
C GLY A 83 13.62 -12.55 23.29
N ILE A 84 14.63 -13.42 23.27
CA ILE A 84 14.51 -14.72 22.61
C ILE A 84 13.36 -15.57 23.18
N ALA A 85 13.11 -15.52 24.50
CA ALA A 85 11.99 -16.23 25.12
C ALA A 85 10.62 -15.66 24.71
N ASP A 86 10.51 -14.32 24.68
CA ASP A 86 9.32 -13.59 24.24
C ASP A 86 9.02 -13.89 22.77
N GLY A 87 10.02 -13.80 21.89
CA GLY A 87 9.85 -14.09 20.47
C GLY A 87 9.47 -15.54 20.20
N ASN A 88 10.00 -16.48 21.00
CA ASN A 88 9.57 -17.87 20.93
C ASN A 88 8.10 -18.07 21.34
N THR A 89 7.60 -17.25 22.27
CA THR A 89 6.19 -17.26 22.67
C THR A 89 5.30 -16.75 21.54
N VAL A 90 5.71 -15.67 20.88
CA VAL A 90 5.03 -15.14 19.69
C VAL A 90 5.03 -16.17 18.57
N LEU A 91 6.17 -16.78 18.26
CA LEU A 91 6.29 -17.82 17.24
C LEU A 91 5.41 -19.03 17.53
N ALA A 92 5.29 -19.44 18.81
CA ALA A 92 4.40 -20.52 19.20
C ALA A 92 2.93 -20.20 18.91
N ARG A 93 2.51 -18.94 19.07
CA ARG A 93 1.14 -18.51 18.72
C ARG A 93 0.94 -18.38 17.21
N LEU A 94 1.92 -17.79 16.51
CA LEU A 94 1.85 -17.53 15.07
C LEU A 94 1.96 -18.80 14.21
N PHE A 95 2.92 -19.67 14.52
CA PHE A 95 3.22 -20.86 13.75
C PHE A 95 2.64 -22.14 14.39
N GLY A 96 2.24 -22.07 15.66
CA GLY A 96 1.63 -23.18 16.40
C GLY A 96 2.66 -24.06 17.09
N SER A 97 3.79 -24.37 16.45
CA SER A 97 4.82 -25.23 17.03
C SER A 97 6.24 -24.83 16.64
N LYS A 98 7.21 -25.20 17.49
CA LYS A 98 8.64 -24.94 17.26
C LYS A 98 9.16 -25.70 16.04
N GLU A 99 8.53 -26.82 15.69
CA GLU A 99 8.84 -27.63 14.52
C GLU A 99 8.54 -26.86 13.24
N VAL A 100 7.42 -26.14 13.18
CA VAL A 100 7.08 -25.26 12.05
C VAL A 100 8.11 -24.15 11.92
N SER A 101 8.49 -23.50 13.02
CA SER A 101 9.57 -22.49 13.03
C SER A 101 10.89 -23.05 12.49
N ARG A 102 11.27 -24.28 12.88
CA ARG A 102 12.49 -24.94 12.39
C ARG A 102 12.40 -25.29 10.91
N ALA A 103 11.24 -25.72 10.42
CA ALA A 103 11.02 -26.01 9.00
C ALA A 103 11.12 -24.74 8.15
N ILE A 104 10.55 -23.62 8.61
CA ILE A 104 10.70 -22.31 7.97
C ILE A 104 12.17 -21.91 7.89
N ALA A 105 12.92 -22.08 8.98
CA ALA A 105 14.36 -21.81 9.00
C ALA A 105 15.15 -22.68 8.00
N ALA A 106 14.79 -23.95 7.85
CA ALA A 106 15.41 -24.86 6.88
C ALA A 106 15.14 -24.41 5.44
N GLN A 107 13.90 -24.05 5.13
CA GLN A 107 13.49 -23.59 3.81
C GLN A 107 14.17 -22.26 3.45
N ALA A 108 14.18 -21.30 4.37
CA ALA A 108 14.85 -20.02 4.16
C ALA A 108 16.36 -20.21 3.94
N ALA A 109 17.00 -21.12 4.67
CA ALA A 109 18.41 -21.47 4.49
C ALA A 109 18.73 -22.00 3.10
N GLN A 110 17.88 -22.90 2.59
CA GLN A 110 18.05 -23.46 1.24
C GLN A 110 17.89 -22.40 0.15
N MET A 111 16.98 -21.44 0.34
CA MET A 111 16.71 -20.41 -0.67
C MET A 111 17.76 -19.31 -0.71
N THR A 112 18.31 -18.91 0.43
CA THR A 112 19.25 -17.77 0.50
C THR A 112 20.72 -18.17 0.60
N GLY A 113 21.00 -19.45 0.88
CA GLY A 113 22.35 -19.94 1.16
C GLY A 113 22.88 -19.54 2.56
N ILE A 114 22.04 -18.95 3.42
CA ILE A 114 22.42 -18.55 4.78
C ILE A 114 22.17 -19.73 5.74
N GLY A 115 23.08 -19.98 6.67
CA GLY A 115 22.99 -21.16 7.56
C GLY A 115 21.69 -21.24 8.37
N GLN A 116 21.13 -22.45 8.51
CA GLN A 116 19.89 -22.69 9.27
C GLN A 116 19.97 -22.21 10.72
N GLU A 117 21.14 -22.33 11.36
CA GLU A 117 21.35 -21.87 12.74
C GLU A 117 21.27 -20.34 12.89
N ILE A 118 21.52 -19.59 11.82
CA ILE A 118 21.30 -18.14 11.81
C ILE A 118 19.80 -17.87 11.79
N TYR A 119 19.05 -18.55 10.91
CA TYR A 119 17.59 -18.42 10.84
C TYR A 119 16.88 -18.81 12.13
N LYS A 120 17.30 -19.89 12.79
CA LYS A 120 16.74 -20.30 14.09
C LYS A 120 16.90 -19.23 15.17
N ARG A 121 17.99 -18.46 15.13
CA ARG A 121 18.25 -17.34 16.05
C ARG A 121 17.58 -16.05 15.58
N MET A 122 17.41 -15.87 14.28
CA MET A 122 16.79 -14.71 13.65
C MET A 122 15.26 -14.69 13.82
N LEU A 123 14.63 -15.86 13.78
CA LEU A 123 13.18 -16.01 13.84
C LEU A 123 12.55 -15.38 15.10
N PRO A 124 13.01 -15.67 16.34
CA PRO A 124 12.43 -15.06 17.54
C PRO A 124 12.59 -13.54 17.54
N VAL A 125 13.78 -13.06 17.21
CA VAL A 125 14.11 -11.62 17.13
C VAL A 125 13.16 -10.90 16.16
N MET A 126 12.98 -11.46 14.96
CA MET A 126 12.05 -10.89 14.00
C MET A 126 10.61 -10.90 14.49
N ALA A 127 10.18 -11.96 15.18
CA ALA A 127 8.84 -12.02 15.76
C ALA A 127 8.61 -10.88 16.76
N ASP A 128 9.56 -10.64 17.65
CA ASP A 128 9.49 -9.56 18.64
C ASP A 128 9.48 -8.17 18.01
N THR A 129 10.39 -7.93 17.06
CA THR A 129 10.46 -6.64 16.37
C THR A 129 9.19 -6.36 15.58
N LEU A 130 8.62 -7.38 14.91
CA LEU A 130 7.35 -7.26 14.20
C LEU A 130 6.19 -6.97 15.16
N MET A 131 6.12 -7.66 16.30
CA MET A 131 5.09 -7.43 17.32
C MET A 131 5.20 -6.03 17.94
N GLY A 132 6.42 -5.56 18.21
CA GLY A 132 6.68 -4.21 18.69
C GLY A 132 6.32 -3.14 17.66
N GLY A 133 6.57 -3.39 16.37
CA GLY A 133 6.17 -2.51 15.27
C GLY A 133 4.65 -2.42 15.13
N LEU A 134 3.95 -3.56 15.21
CA LEU A 134 2.49 -3.61 15.22
C LEU A 134 1.92 -2.88 16.44
N PHE A 135 2.54 -3.00 17.61
CA PHE A 135 2.14 -2.21 18.78
C PHE A 135 2.29 -0.71 18.52
N LYS A 136 3.43 -0.27 17.99
CA LYS A 136 3.67 1.16 17.71
C LYS A 136 2.67 1.72 16.71
N GLU A 137 2.31 0.96 15.69
CA GLU A 137 1.27 1.34 14.74
C GLU A 137 -0.11 1.40 15.39
N THR A 138 -0.52 0.34 16.10
CA THR A 138 -1.86 0.24 16.70
C THR A 138 -2.06 1.21 17.87
N SER A 139 -1.02 1.47 18.65
CA SER A 139 -1.02 2.44 19.76
C SER A 139 -0.90 3.89 19.32
N GLY A 140 -0.63 4.16 18.03
CA GLY A 140 -0.36 5.50 17.52
C GLY A 140 0.92 6.14 18.08
N GLN A 141 1.80 5.34 18.69
CA GLN A 141 3.10 5.78 19.22
C GLN A 141 4.22 5.73 18.20
N MET A 142 3.95 5.29 16.97
CA MET A 142 4.76 5.77 15.85
C MET A 142 4.67 7.29 15.92
N PRO A 143 5.78 8.04 16.11
CA PRO A 143 5.71 9.46 15.83
C PRO A 143 5.08 9.57 14.45
N GLN A 144 4.05 10.39 14.32
CA GLN A 144 3.76 11.01 13.03
C GLN A 144 5.04 11.76 12.67
N MET A 145 6.05 11.05 12.15
CA MET A 145 7.09 11.67 11.38
C MET A 145 6.29 12.36 10.30
N ALA A 146 6.28 13.69 10.41
CA ALA A 146 5.76 14.59 9.43
C ALA A 146 6.08 13.97 8.08
N ASN A 147 5.05 13.54 7.36
CA ASN A 147 5.17 13.29 5.95
C ASN A 147 5.84 14.57 5.43
N PRO A 148 7.07 14.54 4.89
CA PRO A 148 7.74 15.78 4.47
C PRO A 148 6.92 16.55 3.43
N PHE A 149 5.97 15.85 2.82
CA PHE A 149 4.98 16.35 1.88
C PHE A 149 3.74 17.01 2.50
N LEU A 150 3.38 16.77 3.77
CA LEU A 150 2.17 17.37 4.38
C LEU A 150 2.28 18.90 4.53
N ASN A 151 3.51 19.45 4.57
CA ASN A 151 3.75 20.90 4.59
C ASN A 151 4.30 21.45 3.26
N THR A 152 4.25 20.66 2.19
CA THR A 152 4.66 21.10 0.84
C THR A 152 3.40 21.35 0.01
N ALA A 153 3.40 22.33 -0.90
CA ALA A 153 2.25 22.66 -1.75
C ALA A 153 1.64 21.47 -2.53
N MET A 154 2.43 20.40 -2.74
CA MET A 154 1.97 19.15 -3.35
C MET A 154 1.13 18.26 -2.40
N GLY A 155 1.32 18.36 -1.08
CA GLY A 155 0.51 17.68 -0.07
C GLY A 155 -0.87 18.29 0.11
N GLU A 156 -0.99 19.62 0.12
CA GLU A 156 -2.28 20.31 0.10
C GLU A 156 -3.08 19.98 -1.18
N MET A 157 -2.40 19.91 -2.33
CA MET A 157 -3.04 19.52 -3.59
C MET A 157 -3.50 18.05 -3.57
N MET A 158 -2.73 17.14 -2.95
CA MET A 158 -3.14 15.74 -2.83
C MET A 158 -4.26 15.54 -1.81
N GLN A 159 -4.30 16.31 -0.71
CA GLN A 159 -5.41 16.32 0.23
C GLN A 159 -6.68 16.91 -0.41
N SER A 160 -6.55 17.99 -1.18
CA SER A 160 -7.66 18.56 -1.94
C SER A 160 -8.16 17.55 -2.99
N TRP A 161 -7.27 16.86 -3.71
CA TRP A 161 -7.65 15.82 -4.66
C TRP A 161 -8.36 14.63 -3.97
N LEU A 162 -7.85 14.15 -2.83
CA LEU A 162 -8.45 13.07 -2.04
C LEU A 162 -9.81 13.42 -1.42
N GLN A 163 -10.00 14.68 -0.99
CA GLN A 163 -11.30 15.20 -0.56
C GLN A 163 -12.27 15.33 -1.73
N THR A 164 -11.79 15.77 -2.89
CA THR A 164 -12.60 15.95 -4.11
C THR A 164 -13.09 14.61 -4.69
N ILE A 165 -12.30 13.53 -4.54
CA ILE A 165 -12.70 12.18 -4.95
C ILE A 165 -13.44 11.39 -3.85
N GLY A 166 -13.66 11.98 -2.67
CA GLY A 166 -14.51 11.43 -1.61
C GLY A 166 -13.91 10.28 -0.79
N PHE A 167 -12.59 10.08 -0.80
CA PHE A 167 -11.92 8.95 -0.14
C PHE A 167 -11.10 9.32 1.11
N ALA A 168 -11.33 10.50 1.71
CA ALA A 168 -10.71 10.84 2.99
C ALA A 168 -11.38 10.10 4.17
N PRO A 169 -10.63 9.43 5.07
CA PRO A 169 -11.17 9.01 6.36
C PRO A 169 -11.56 10.25 7.17
N LYS A 170 -12.79 10.26 7.71
CA LYS A 170 -13.30 11.31 8.62
C LYS A 170 -12.29 11.56 9.74
N GLU A 171 -11.85 12.81 9.86
CA GLU A 171 -11.10 13.27 11.03
C GLU A 171 -11.91 13.03 12.31
N ARG A 172 -11.24 12.59 13.39
CA ARG A 172 -11.84 12.57 14.73
C ARG A 172 -11.98 14.03 15.21
N PRO A 173 -13.09 14.39 15.88
CA PRO A 173 -13.38 15.78 16.21
C PRO A 173 -12.40 16.30 17.26
N THR A 174 -11.68 17.37 16.94
CA THR A 174 -11.18 18.31 17.94
C THR A 174 -12.34 19.19 18.42
N PRO A 175 -12.49 19.44 19.73
CA PRO A 175 -13.58 20.26 20.24
C PRO A 175 -13.25 21.73 20.00
N GLN A 176 -14.03 22.38 19.12
CA GLN A 176 -14.31 23.83 18.98
C GLN A 176 -14.03 24.39 17.57
N ALA A 177 -15.09 24.47 16.75
CA ALA A 177 -15.32 25.59 15.81
C ALA A 177 -16.76 25.55 15.24
N SER A 178 -17.53 26.59 15.60
CA SER A 178 -18.64 27.27 14.92
C SER A 178 -19.73 26.49 14.17
N VAL A 179 -20.94 26.53 14.74
CA VAL A 179 -22.24 26.06 14.19
C VAL A 179 -22.72 26.85 12.95
N PHE A 180 -22.05 27.95 12.59
CA PHE A 180 -22.51 28.89 11.55
C PHE A 180 -21.96 28.65 10.14
N ASP A 181 -21.01 27.71 9.94
CA ASP A 181 -20.34 27.51 8.64
C ASP A 181 -20.70 26.17 7.96
N ASN A 182 -21.97 25.75 8.07
CA ASN A 182 -22.41 24.54 7.37
C ASN A 182 -22.82 24.88 5.92
N PRO A 183 -22.27 24.22 4.88
CA PRO A 183 -22.60 24.50 3.47
C PRO A 183 -24.08 24.28 3.13
N PHE A 184 -24.82 23.58 4.00
CA PHE A 184 -26.26 23.39 3.90
C PHE A 184 -27.06 24.68 4.16
N THR A 185 -26.61 25.56 5.07
CA THR A 185 -27.30 26.85 5.30
C THR A 185 -27.05 27.82 4.14
N GLN A 186 -25.85 27.83 3.56
CA GLN A 186 -25.56 28.61 2.35
C GLN A 186 -26.41 28.15 1.14
N ALA A 187 -26.60 26.84 0.97
CA ALA A 187 -27.45 26.29 -0.08
C ALA A 187 -28.94 26.63 0.13
N MET A 188 -29.40 26.70 1.39
CA MET A 188 -30.78 27.07 1.73
C MET A 188 -31.03 28.56 1.47
N GLU A 189 -30.06 29.43 1.75
CA GLU A 189 -30.13 30.86 1.51
C GLU A 189 -30.16 31.19 0.00
N LEU A 190 -29.41 30.43 -0.81
CA LEU A 190 -29.44 30.47 -2.28
C LEU A 190 -30.76 29.92 -2.87
N MET A 191 -31.43 28.99 -2.19
CA MET A 191 -32.68 28.39 -2.66
C MET A 191 -33.92 29.21 -2.26
N PHE A 192 -33.86 29.93 -1.14
CA PHE A 192 -34.96 30.75 -0.62
C PHE A 192 -34.89 32.23 -1.06
N GLY A 193 -33.78 32.64 -1.70
CA GLY A 193 -33.60 33.95 -2.30
C GLY A 193 -34.30 34.07 -3.65
N THR A 194 -35.45 34.73 -3.67
CA THR A 194 -36.24 35.05 -4.86
C THR A 194 -35.50 36.00 -5.81
N GLN A 195 -34.93 35.51 -6.92
CA GLN A 195 -34.75 36.31 -8.15
C GLN A 195 -34.96 35.47 -9.42
N PRO A 196 -35.73 35.97 -10.41
CA PRO A 196 -36.16 35.22 -11.59
C PRO A 196 -35.04 35.04 -12.63
N VAL A 197 -35.04 33.87 -13.25
CA VAL A 197 -34.09 33.42 -14.27
C VAL A 197 -34.53 33.89 -15.66
N GLU A 198 -33.80 34.81 -16.29
CA GLU A 198 -33.92 35.06 -17.73
C GLU A 198 -33.09 34.05 -18.53
N HIS A 199 -33.77 33.36 -19.45
CA HIS A 199 -33.18 32.37 -20.35
C HIS A 199 -32.47 33.05 -21.52
N LYS A 200 -31.19 32.70 -21.77
CA LYS A 200 -30.53 32.88 -23.07
C LYS A 200 -29.97 31.55 -23.59
N LYS A 201 -30.17 31.37 -24.90
CA LYS A 201 -29.99 30.17 -25.75
C LYS A 201 -28.62 29.48 -25.62
N PRO A 202 -28.53 28.15 -25.87
CA PRO A 202 -27.27 27.41 -25.85
C PRO A 202 -26.41 27.71 -27.08
N ALA A 203 -25.15 28.09 -26.84
CA ALA A 203 -24.06 28.03 -27.80
C ALA A 203 -23.37 26.65 -27.69
N PRO A 204 -22.72 26.14 -28.77
CA PRO A 204 -22.21 24.78 -28.81
C PRO A 204 -21.14 24.53 -27.74
N ALA A 205 -21.19 23.34 -27.14
CA ALA A 205 -20.35 22.88 -26.06
C ALA A 205 -18.85 23.09 -26.36
N ALA A 206 -18.16 23.76 -25.43
CA ALA A 206 -16.71 23.74 -25.37
C ALA A 206 -16.25 22.29 -25.17
N ASN A 207 -15.34 21.83 -26.03
CA ASN A 207 -14.85 20.45 -25.98
C ASN A 207 -13.91 20.29 -24.76
N PRO A 208 -14.27 19.45 -23.76
CA PRO A 208 -13.52 19.28 -22.51
C PRO A 208 -12.14 18.63 -22.65
N PHE A 209 -11.71 18.35 -23.88
CA PHE A 209 -10.35 17.87 -24.18
C PHE A 209 -9.32 19.00 -24.31
N LEU A 210 -9.76 20.22 -24.68
CA LEU A 210 -8.86 21.37 -24.89
C LEU A 210 -8.69 22.23 -23.64
N ASP A 211 -9.59 22.13 -22.67
CA ASP A 211 -9.53 22.89 -21.41
C ASP A 211 -8.76 22.16 -20.30
N ASN A 212 -7.96 21.14 -20.65
CA ASN A 212 -7.15 20.43 -19.68
C ASN A 212 -5.94 21.31 -19.29
N PRO A 213 -5.72 21.65 -18.00
CA PRO A 213 -4.63 22.53 -17.57
C PRO A 213 -3.23 22.02 -17.96
N PHE A 214 -3.10 20.72 -18.20
CA PHE A 214 -1.89 20.09 -18.75
C PHE A 214 -1.57 20.54 -20.19
N ALA A 215 -2.58 20.66 -21.06
CA ALA A 215 -2.39 21.12 -22.43
C ALA A 215 -1.96 22.59 -22.47
N LYS A 216 -2.50 23.40 -21.55
CA LYS A 216 -2.15 24.81 -21.38
C LYS A 216 -0.70 24.99 -20.90
N ALA A 217 -0.26 24.17 -19.93
CA ALA A 217 1.12 24.16 -19.46
C ALA A 217 2.12 23.71 -20.54
N PHE A 218 1.75 22.73 -21.36
CA PHE A 218 2.58 22.27 -22.49
C PHE A 218 2.69 23.32 -23.60
N GLN A 219 1.58 24.03 -23.87
CA GLN A 219 1.54 25.09 -24.86
C GLN A 219 2.37 26.31 -24.45
N ASP A 220 2.36 26.69 -23.17
CA ASP A 220 3.21 27.76 -22.63
C ASP A 220 4.69 27.36 -22.63
N MET A 221 5.01 26.08 -22.41
CA MET A 221 6.39 25.57 -22.51
C MET A 221 6.92 25.62 -23.94
N MET A 222 6.11 25.24 -24.95
CA MET A 222 6.51 25.32 -26.37
C MET A 222 6.72 26.76 -26.83
N ARG A 223 5.92 27.70 -26.33
CA ARG A 223 6.00 29.11 -26.73
C ARG A 223 7.21 29.84 -26.16
N ASN A 224 7.78 29.34 -25.07
CA ASN A 224 8.98 29.89 -24.43
C ASN A 224 10.30 29.27 -24.91
N PHE A 225 10.28 28.37 -25.92
CA PHE A 225 11.48 27.84 -26.54
C PHE A 225 11.82 28.59 -27.84
N PRO A 226 12.91 29.38 -27.90
CA PRO A 226 13.34 30.01 -29.14
C PRO A 226 14.05 29.00 -30.04
N MET A 227 13.54 28.80 -31.26
CA MET A 227 14.22 28.04 -32.32
C MET A 227 15.45 28.83 -32.83
N PRO A 228 16.67 28.25 -32.85
CA PRO A 228 17.77 28.84 -33.58
C PRO A 228 17.61 28.59 -35.08
N ALA A 229 17.92 29.60 -35.89
CA ALA A 229 17.97 29.49 -37.33
C ALA A 229 19.22 28.72 -37.78
N GLU A 230 19.07 27.74 -38.66
CA GLU A 230 20.18 27.04 -39.32
C GLU A 230 20.43 27.58 -40.75
N PRO A 231 21.71 27.73 -41.18
CA PRO A 231 22.10 27.97 -42.57
C PRO A 231 22.27 26.65 -43.37
N PRO A 232 22.47 26.68 -44.71
CA PRO A 232 22.05 25.60 -45.61
C PRO A 232 23.07 24.49 -45.89
N LYS A 233 22.51 23.26 -45.94
CA LYS A 233 22.76 22.07 -46.79
C LYS A 233 24.20 21.71 -47.21
N GLU A 234 24.56 20.45 -46.92
CA GLU A 234 25.17 19.53 -47.90
C GLU A 234 24.71 18.07 -47.66
N GLU A 235 24.21 17.44 -48.73
CA GLU A 235 24.00 15.98 -48.89
C GLU A 235 25.36 15.26 -48.91
N PRO A 236 25.51 13.93 -48.61
CA PRO A 236 24.75 12.91 -49.36
C PRO A 236 24.62 11.47 -48.80
N LYS A 237 23.78 10.73 -49.55
CA LYS A 237 23.72 9.26 -49.80
C LYS A 237 22.90 8.37 -48.85
N ALA A 238 21.97 7.67 -49.50
CA ALA A 238 20.99 6.75 -48.97
C ALA A 238 21.46 5.28 -48.96
N LYS A 239 20.92 4.51 -47.98
CA LYS A 239 20.38 3.14 -48.03
C LYS A 239 19.98 2.70 -46.60
N PRO A 240 19.08 1.72 -46.40
CA PRO A 240 17.70 1.52 -46.88
C PRO A 240 16.67 1.64 -45.72
N ALA A 241 15.37 1.78 -46.05
CA ALA A 241 14.30 1.96 -45.08
C ALA A 241 14.09 0.73 -44.16
N ILE A 242 14.12 0.96 -42.84
CA ILE A 242 13.63 0.03 -41.82
C ILE A 242 12.08 0.04 -41.89
N PRO A 243 11.37 -1.11 -41.84
CA PRO A 243 9.91 -1.12 -41.90
C PRO A 243 9.36 -0.27 -40.76
N GLY A 244 8.50 0.69 -41.11
CA GLY A 244 7.94 1.65 -40.17
C GLY A 244 7.25 0.94 -39.02
N VAL A 245 7.47 1.42 -37.80
CA VAL A 245 6.63 1.09 -36.66
C VAL A 245 5.21 1.52 -37.04
N ASP A 246 4.36 0.54 -37.27
CA ASP A 246 2.97 0.77 -37.62
C ASP A 246 2.25 1.31 -36.38
N MET A 247 2.05 2.62 -36.34
CA MET A 247 1.35 3.30 -35.25
C MET A 247 -0.09 2.79 -35.11
N ALA A 248 -0.70 2.22 -36.15
CA ALA A 248 -2.00 1.56 -36.04
C ALA A 248 -1.88 0.27 -35.22
N ALA A 249 -0.86 -0.55 -35.45
CA ALA A 249 -0.60 -1.77 -34.68
C ALA A 249 -0.29 -1.46 -33.20
N TYR A 250 0.42 -0.36 -32.91
CA TYR A 250 0.66 0.09 -31.53
C TYR A 250 -0.61 0.58 -30.84
N THR A 251 -1.47 1.32 -31.56
CA THR A 251 -2.75 1.81 -31.03
C THR A 251 -3.73 0.66 -30.80
N GLU A 252 -3.75 -0.33 -31.69
CA GLU A 252 -4.57 -1.53 -31.55
C GLU A 252 -4.09 -2.41 -30.39
N MET A 253 -2.78 -2.57 -30.21
CA MET A 253 -2.20 -3.24 -29.04
C MET A 253 -2.56 -2.51 -27.73
N PHE A 254 -2.54 -1.18 -27.71
CA PHE A 254 -2.93 -0.39 -26.54
C PHE A 254 -4.43 -0.52 -26.22
N ASN A 255 -5.28 -0.46 -27.25
CA ASN A 255 -6.72 -0.66 -27.09
C ASN A 255 -7.06 -2.07 -26.61
N ALA A 256 -6.40 -3.10 -27.17
CA ALA A 256 -6.56 -4.48 -26.74
C ALA A 256 -6.12 -4.68 -25.28
N MET A 257 -5.05 -4.01 -24.86
CA MET A 257 -4.58 -4.07 -23.47
C MET A 257 -5.54 -3.36 -22.52
N PHE A 258 -6.10 -2.21 -22.91
CA PHE A 258 -7.09 -1.49 -22.11
C PHE A 258 -8.42 -2.26 -21.96
N ASP A 259 -8.92 -2.82 -23.07
CA ASP A 259 -10.12 -3.66 -23.06
C ASP A 259 -9.91 -4.93 -22.24
N SER A 260 -8.73 -5.56 -22.33
CA SER A 260 -8.39 -6.71 -21.49
C SER A 260 -8.39 -6.36 -19.99
N GLY A 261 -7.99 -5.15 -19.61
CA GLY A 261 -8.04 -4.68 -18.22
C GLY A 261 -9.49 -4.53 -17.72
N LEU A 262 -10.36 -3.95 -18.53
CA LEU A 262 -11.80 -3.83 -18.25
C LEU A 262 -12.50 -5.18 -18.20
N GLU A 263 -12.11 -6.12 -19.06
CA GLU A 263 -12.69 -7.46 -19.13
C GLU A 263 -12.20 -8.36 -17.99
N VAL A 264 -10.94 -8.22 -17.55
CA VAL A 264 -10.42 -8.86 -16.33
C VAL A 264 -11.18 -8.35 -15.10
N GLN A 265 -11.48 -7.06 -15.01
CA GLN A 265 -12.25 -6.53 -13.89
C GLN A 265 -13.70 -7.04 -13.88
N LYS A 266 -14.35 -7.10 -15.06
CA LYS A 266 -15.70 -7.64 -15.21
C LYS A 266 -15.76 -9.15 -14.95
N SER A 267 -14.79 -9.92 -15.43
CA SER A 267 -14.71 -11.35 -15.15
C SER A 267 -14.42 -11.63 -13.68
N TYR A 268 -13.64 -10.78 -13.01
CA TYR A 268 -13.42 -10.87 -11.56
C TYR A 268 -14.72 -10.58 -10.79
N GLN A 269 -15.46 -9.53 -11.14
CA GLN A 269 -16.78 -9.24 -10.55
C GLN A 269 -17.75 -10.40 -10.77
N LYS A 270 -17.86 -10.91 -12.00
CA LYS A 270 -18.80 -11.99 -12.35
C LYS A 270 -18.43 -13.33 -11.70
N ASN A 271 -17.14 -13.64 -11.56
CA ASN A 271 -16.67 -14.83 -10.83
C ASN A 271 -16.91 -14.67 -9.32
N MET A 272 -16.75 -13.47 -8.76
CA MET A 272 -17.10 -13.21 -7.36
C MET A 272 -18.61 -13.41 -7.14
N GLU A 273 -19.46 -12.82 -7.99
CA GLU A 273 -20.92 -12.97 -7.93
C GLU A 273 -21.35 -14.43 -8.08
N ALA A 274 -20.75 -15.19 -9.01
CA ALA A 274 -21.05 -16.62 -9.17
C ALA A 274 -20.64 -17.46 -7.94
N ILE A 275 -19.53 -17.13 -7.28
CA ILE A 275 -19.12 -17.78 -6.03
C ILE A 275 -20.13 -17.46 -4.92
N PHE A 276 -20.52 -16.19 -4.78
CA PHE A 276 -21.52 -15.78 -3.79
C PHE A 276 -22.89 -16.43 -4.01
N ASP A 277 -23.37 -16.47 -5.25
CA ASP A 277 -24.64 -17.12 -5.60
C ASP A 277 -24.60 -18.63 -5.38
N SER A 278 -23.48 -19.29 -5.70
CA SER A 278 -23.32 -20.74 -5.46
C SER A 278 -23.38 -21.10 -3.97
N TYR A 279 -22.87 -20.23 -3.10
CA TYR A 279 -22.89 -20.42 -1.65
C TYR A 279 -24.26 -20.07 -1.05
N MET A 280 -24.88 -18.97 -1.46
CA MET A 280 -26.26 -18.59 -1.05
C MET A 280 -27.29 -19.65 -1.47
N GLN A 281 -27.15 -20.24 -2.66
CA GLN A 281 -28.05 -21.29 -3.13
C GLN A 281 -27.82 -22.64 -2.41
N SER A 282 -26.64 -22.86 -1.83
CA SER A 282 -26.32 -24.02 -0.99
C SER A 282 -26.90 -23.90 0.42
N GLU A 283 -26.97 -22.69 0.99
CA GLU A 283 -27.63 -22.43 2.28
C GLU A 283 -29.17 -22.53 2.20
N GLY A 284 -29.76 -22.36 1.01
CA GLY A 284 -31.19 -22.55 0.78
C GLY A 284 -31.65 -24.01 0.62
N LYS A 285 -30.74 -24.98 0.45
CA LYS A 285 -31.09 -26.41 0.22
C LYS A 285 -30.86 -27.33 1.41
N LEU A 286 -30.35 -26.83 2.53
CA LEU A 286 -30.25 -27.58 3.80
C LEU A 286 -31.36 -27.19 4.77
N ALA A 287 -32.60 -27.23 4.29
CA ALA A 287 -33.76 -27.41 5.16
C ALA A 287 -34.24 -28.86 5.04
N PRO A 288 -33.89 -29.76 5.97
CA PRO A 288 -34.73 -30.91 6.23
C PRO A 288 -35.90 -30.45 7.11
N LYS A 289 -37.06 -30.44 6.47
CA LYS A 289 -38.36 -30.57 7.13
C LYS A 289 -38.38 -31.79 8.05
N GLN A 290 -39.34 -31.76 8.98
CA GLN A 290 -39.89 -32.88 9.77
C GLN A 290 -39.14 -33.14 11.09
N LYS A 291 -39.81 -33.35 12.22
CA LYS A 291 -41.23 -33.64 12.50
C LYS A 291 -41.50 -33.35 13.97
#